data_AF-A0A0F8Z621-F1
#
_entry.id   AF-A0A0F8Z621-F1
#
_cell.length_a   1.000
_cell.length_b   1.000
_cell.length_c   1.000
_cell.angle_alpha   90.00
_cell.angle_beta   90.00
_cell.angle_gamma   90.00
#
_symmetry.space_group_name_H-M   'P 1'
#
loop_
_entity.id
_entity.type
_entity.pdbx_description
1 polymer ?
#
loop_
_entity_poly.entity_id
_entity_poly.type
_entity_poly.pdbx_seq_one_letter_code
_entity_poly.pdbx_strand_id
1 'polypeptide(L)'
;MNMILKVLTGSRAYGLETPESDFDFHGVYVTPTSQLLAIGPKPKESIWKEGDEDFQSWEIGRFLDLAVHCNPTVLETFVAPVEKKILLDEVEN
;
A
#
# COMPACT_ATOMS: atom_id res chain seq x y z
N MET A 1 -5.99 -2.39 11.19
CA MET A 1 -4.66 -2.90 10.75
C MET A 1 -3.67 -1.74 10.85
N ASN A 2 -2.36 -1.97 10.95
CA ASN A 2 -1.39 -0.86 11.12
C ASN A 2 -0.64 -0.60 9.82
N MET A 3 -0.71 0.61 9.28
CA MET A 3 0.07 1.01 8.10
C MET A 3 1.54 1.21 8.51
N ILE A 4 2.48 0.61 7.76
CA ILE A 4 3.92 0.71 8.01
C ILE A 4 4.70 1.39 6.89
N LEU A 5 4.07 1.57 5.72
CA LEU A 5 4.64 2.25 4.57
C LEU A 5 3.51 2.91 3.76
N LYS A 6 3.69 4.18 3.40
CA LYS A 6 2.91 4.90 2.38
C LYS A 6 3.90 5.63 1.48
N VAL A 7 3.86 5.38 0.16
CA VAL A 7 4.72 6.01 -0.83
C VAL A 7 3.88 6.60 -1.95
N LEU A 8 4.34 7.72 -2.50
CA LEU A 8 3.70 8.38 -3.63
C LEU A 8 4.08 7.62 -4.90
N THR A 9 3.11 7.30 -5.74
CA THR A 9 3.30 6.59 -7.02
C THR A 9 2.71 7.40 -8.17
N GLY A 10 2.57 6.77 -9.33
CA GLY A 10 1.93 7.39 -10.49
C GLY A 10 2.69 8.58 -11.06
N SER A 11 1.99 9.41 -11.82
CA SER A 11 2.60 10.50 -12.60
C SER A 11 3.47 11.44 -11.76
N ARG A 12 3.03 11.75 -10.53
CA ARG A 12 3.74 12.61 -9.58
C ARG A 12 5.05 12.00 -9.07
N ALA A 13 5.12 10.69 -8.90
CA ALA A 13 6.35 10.01 -8.50
C ALA A 13 7.42 10.06 -9.61
N TYR A 14 7.00 10.09 -10.87
CA TYR A 14 7.90 10.16 -12.03
C TYR A 14 8.19 11.59 -12.52
N GLY A 15 7.56 12.62 -11.94
CA GLY A 15 7.69 14.00 -12.42
C GLY A 15 7.00 14.24 -13.77
N LEU A 16 5.94 13.47 -14.06
CA LEU A 16 5.16 13.50 -15.30
C LEU A 16 3.75 14.08 -15.08
N GLU A 17 3.52 14.72 -13.94
CA GLU A 17 2.21 15.24 -13.56
C GLU A 17 1.78 16.44 -14.41
N THR A 18 0.47 16.55 -14.64
CA THR A 18 -0.20 17.73 -15.18
C THR A 18 -1.02 18.40 -14.06
N PRO A 19 -1.56 19.62 -14.29
CA PRO A 19 -2.43 20.27 -13.31
C PRO A 19 -3.66 19.45 -12.91
N GLU A 20 -4.09 18.53 -13.78
CA GLU A 20 -5.22 17.63 -13.57
C GLU A 20 -4.84 16.29 -12.97
N SER A 21 -3.55 16.01 -12.74
CA SER A 21 -3.10 14.75 -12.16
C SER A 21 -3.56 14.59 -10.71
N ASP A 22 -4.15 13.43 -10.43
CA ASP A 22 -4.48 12.92 -9.11
C ASP A 22 -3.24 12.52 -8.31
N PHE A 23 -3.46 12.04 -7.08
CA PHE A 23 -2.43 11.51 -6.22
C PHE A 23 -2.63 10.00 -6.06
N ASP A 24 -1.63 9.24 -6.52
CA ASP A 24 -1.59 7.78 -6.39
C ASP A 24 -0.66 7.38 -5.24
N PHE A 25 -1.07 6.36 -4.49
CA PHE A 25 -0.29 5.86 -3.37
C PHE A 25 -0.27 4.35 -3.28
N HIS A 26 0.92 3.82 -2.98
CA HIS A 26 1.08 2.45 -2.52
C HIS A 26 1.23 2.39 -0.99
N GLY A 27 0.55 1.44 -0.37
CA GLY A 27 0.61 1.18 1.06
C GLY A 27 1.04 -0.24 1.42
N VAL A 28 1.71 -0.40 2.55
CA VAL A 28 1.95 -1.71 3.17
C VAL A 28 1.48 -1.67 4.62
N TYR A 29 0.63 -2.62 5.00
CA TYR A 29 0.09 -2.73 6.35
C TYR A 29 0.39 -4.08 6.98
N VAL A 30 0.35 -4.13 8.31
CA VAL A 30 0.48 -5.34 9.11
C VAL A 30 -0.87 -5.71 9.70
N THR A 31 -1.31 -6.93 9.40
CA THR A 31 -2.45 -7.53 10.09
C THR A 31 -1.98 -8.16 11.41
N PRO A 32 -2.67 -7.94 12.54
CA PRO A 32 -2.30 -8.61 13.79
C PRO A 32 -2.29 -10.13 13.64
N THR A 33 -1.24 -10.79 14.13
CA THR A 33 -1.11 -12.26 14.05
C THR A 33 -2.32 -13.00 14.61
N SER A 34 -2.95 -12.46 15.66
CA SER A 34 -4.17 -13.02 16.24
C SER A 34 -5.33 -13.10 15.23
N GLN A 35 -5.44 -12.14 14.29
CA GLN A 35 -6.47 -12.17 13.25
C GLN A 35 -6.13 -13.16 12.13
N LEU A 36 -4.84 -13.34 11.81
CA LEU A 36 -4.40 -14.35 10.85
C LEU A 36 -4.68 -15.79 11.34
N LEU A 37 -4.66 -16.00 12.67
CA LEU A 37 -4.89 -17.29 13.32
C LEU A 37 -6.34 -17.47 13.81
N ALA A 38 -7.19 -16.44 13.69
CA ALA A 38 -8.55 -16.48 14.19
C ALA A 38 -9.42 -17.44 13.37
N ILE A 39 -10.40 -18.06 14.03
CA ILE A 39 -11.49 -18.76 13.34
C ILE A 39 -12.44 -17.70 12.81
N GLY A 40 -12.57 -17.61 11.49
CA GLY A 40 -13.44 -16.63 10.85
C GLY A 40 -13.00 -16.30 9.42
N PRO A 41 -13.52 -15.20 8.86
CA PRO A 41 -13.07 -14.68 7.58
C PRO A 41 -11.57 -14.37 7.64
N LYS A 42 -10.84 -14.74 6.58
CA LYS A 42 -9.44 -14.35 6.45
C LYS A 42 -9.35 -12.82 6.32
N PRO A 43 -8.35 -12.19 6.95
CA PRO A 43 -8.06 -10.78 6.72
C PRO A 43 -7.83 -10.49 5.23
N LYS A 44 -8.20 -9.29 4.79
CA LYS A 44 -7.94 -8.86 3.41
C LYS A 44 -6.42 -8.80 3.18
N GLU A 45 -5.97 -9.35 2.07
CA GLU A 45 -4.55 -9.31 1.66
C GLU A 45 -4.20 -8.03 0.89
N SER A 46 -5.22 -7.34 0.38
CA SER A 46 -5.09 -6.05 -0.30
C SER A 46 -6.33 -5.19 -0.11
N ILE A 47 -6.13 -3.87 -0.09
CA ILE A 47 -7.20 -2.86 -0.04
C ILE A 47 -6.98 -1.90 -1.19
N TRP A 48 -8.04 -1.63 -1.94
CA TRP A 48 -8.07 -0.61 -2.98
C TRP A 48 -9.15 0.41 -2.61
N LYS A 49 -8.82 1.69 -2.73
CA LYS A 49 -9.72 2.81 -2.49
C LYS A 49 -9.52 3.84 -3.61
N GLU A 50 -10.63 4.20 -4.24
CA GLU A 50 -10.71 5.27 -5.24
C GLU A 50 -11.25 6.54 -4.58
N GLY A 51 -10.73 7.72 -4.94
CA GLY A 51 -11.20 8.99 -4.37
C GLY A 51 -10.35 10.19 -4.77
N ASP A 52 -10.28 11.21 -3.90
CA ASP A 52 -9.38 12.36 -4.12
C ASP A 52 -7.89 11.93 -4.11
N GLU A 53 -7.59 10.81 -3.44
CA GLU A 53 -6.32 10.09 -3.48
C GLU A 53 -6.60 8.62 -3.76
N ASP A 54 -6.05 8.10 -4.85
CA ASP A 54 -6.12 6.70 -5.20
C ASP A 54 -5.10 5.91 -4.37
N PHE A 55 -5.58 4.88 -3.69
CA PHE A 55 -4.80 4.16 -2.69
C PHE A 55 -4.89 2.66 -2.88
N GLN A 56 -3.75 2.05 -3.23
CA GLN A 56 -3.60 0.60 -3.30
C GLN A 56 -2.66 0.13 -2.19
N SER A 57 -3.10 -0.81 -1.36
CA SER A 57 -2.26 -1.34 -0.29
C SER A 57 -2.34 -2.85 -0.15
N TRP A 58 -1.32 -3.42 0.48
CA TRP A 58 -1.17 -4.86 0.70
C TRP A 58 -0.78 -5.17 2.14
N GLU A 59 -1.26 -6.31 2.62
CA GLU A 59 -0.73 -6.93 3.83
C GLU A 59 0.75 -7.31 3.60
N ILE A 60 1.62 -7.15 4.62
CA ILE A 60 3.07 -7.32 4.46
C ILE A 60 3.47 -8.68 3.87
N GLY A 61 2.81 -9.76 4.27
CA GLY A 61 3.05 -11.10 3.72
C GLY A 61 2.70 -11.16 2.24
N ARG A 62 1.56 -10.59 1.83
CA ARG A 62 1.15 -10.53 0.43
C ARG A 62 2.09 -9.63 -0.40
N PHE A 63 2.50 -8.50 0.15
CA PHE A 63 3.44 -7.59 -0.50
C PHE A 63 4.77 -8.27 -0.81
N LEU A 64 5.35 -8.97 0.19
CA LEU A 64 6.63 -9.68 0.03
C LEU A 64 6.50 -10.87 -0.91
N ASP A 65 5.40 -11.62 -0.86
CA ASP A 65 5.10 -12.69 -1.81
C ASP A 65 5.08 -12.18 -3.26
N LEU A 66 4.41 -11.06 -3.52
CA LEU A 66 4.41 -10.43 -4.85
C LEU A 66 5.81 -9.94 -5.26
N ALA A 67 6.58 -9.38 -4.32
CA ALA A 67 7.91 -8.87 -4.59
C ALA A 67 8.90 -9.96 -4.98
N VAL A 68 8.90 -11.12 -4.29
CA VAL A 68 9.79 -12.24 -4.64
C VAL A 68 9.43 -12.90 -5.98
N HIS A 69 8.19 -12.70 -6.44
CA HIS A 69 7.72 -13.10 -7.78
C HIS A 69 7.87 -11.99 -8.83
N CYS A 70 8.66 -10.96 -8.55
CA CYS A 70 8.96 -9.86 -9.46
C CYS A 70 7.72 -9.13 -10.00
N ASN A 71 6.65 -9.03 -9.21
CA ASN A 71 5.47 -8.28 -9.63
C ASN A 71 5.83 -6.78 -9.77
N PRO A 72 5.68 -6.18 -10.97
CA PRO A 72 6.19 -4.84 -11.24
C PRO A 72 5.48 -3.76 -10.41
N THR A 73 4.18 -3.93 -10.13
CA THR A 73 3.38 -2.98 -9.34
C THR A 73 3.92 -2.83 -7.92
N VAL A 74 4.21 -3.94 -7.24
CA VAL A 74 4.80 -3.83 -5.88
C VAL A 74 6.29 -3.47 -5.93
N LEU A 75 6.99 -3.78 -7.02
CA LEU A 75 8.39 -3.40 -7.17
C LEU A 75 8.59 -1.89 -7.30
N GLU A 76 7.64 -1.19 -7.92
CA GLU A 76 7.59 0.26 -7.97
C GLU A 76 7.64 0.88 -6.56
N THR A 77 6.95 0.28 -5.59
CA THR A 77 6.91 0.73 -4.20
C THR A 77 8.32 0.86 -3.58
N PHE A 78 9.29 0.04 -3.98
CA PHE A 78 10.65 0.10 -3.44
C PHE A 78 11.48 1.29 -3.97
N VAL A 79 11.13 1.82 -5.14
CA VAL A 79 11.85 2.93 -5.80
C VAL A 79 11.08 4.24 -5.74
N ALA A 80 9.82 4.19 -5.32
CA ALA A 80 8.95 5.33 -5.17
C ALA A 80 9.42 6.32 -4.08
N PRO A 81 9.20 7.64 -4.26
CA PRO A 81 9.49 8.62 -3.25
C PRO A 81 8.61 8.44 -2.01
N VAL A 82 9.24 8.44 -0.84
CA VAL A 82 8.53 8.34 0.45
C VAL A 82 7.89 9.68 0.75
N GLU A 83 6.56 9.74 0.75
CA GLU A 83 5.84 11.01 0.96
C GLU A 83 5.80 11.41 2.44
N LYS A 84 5.82 10.43 3.36
CA LYS A 84 5.98 10.64 4.82
C LYS A 84 6.29 9.30 5.49
N LYS A 85 7.22 9.27 6.45
CA LYS A 85 7.48 8.07 7.27
C LYS A 85 6.34 7.88 8.27
N ILE A 86 5.18 7.40 7.80
CA ILE A 86 4.04 7.06 8.66
C ILE A 86 4.39 5.74 9.35
N LEU A 87 4.75 5.81 10.63
CA LEU A 87 5.16 4.62 11.36
C LEU A 87 3.98 3.85 11.94
N LEU A 88 2.85 4.49 12.27
CA LEU A 88 1.65 3.81 12.79
C LEU A 88 0.42 4.74 12.70
N ASP A 89 -0.34 4.68 11.61
CA ASP A 89 -1.74 5.14 11.58
C ASP A 89 -2.65 3.89 11.47
N GLU A 90 -3.79 3.91 12.16
CA GLU A 90 -4.80 2.86 12.06
C GLU A 90 -5.45 2.92 10.68
N VAL A 91 -5.37 1.81 9.92
CA VAL A 91 -6.14 1.64 8.69
C VAL A 91 -7.57 1.29 9.09
N GLU A 92 -8.51 2.20 8.81
CA GLU A 92 -9.95 1.94 8.93
C GLU A 92 -10.34 0.77 7.98
N ASN A 93 -11.18 -0.14 8.49
CA ASN A 93 -11.52 -1.44 7.87
C ASN A 93 -12.42 -1.36 6.63
#